data_AF-A0A0B4KEB7-F1
#
_entry.id   AF-A0A0B4KEB7-F1
#
_cell.length_a   1.000
_cell.length_b   1.000
_cell.length_c   1.000
_cell.angle_alpha   90.00
_cell.angle_beta   90.00
_cell.angle_gamma   90.00
#
_symmetry.space_group_name_H-M   'P 1'
#
loop_
_entity.id
_entity.type
_entity.pdbx_description
1 polymer ?
#
loop_
_entity_poly.entity_id
_entity_poly.type
_entity_poly.pdbx_seq_one_letter_code
_entity_poly.pdbx_strand_id
1 'polypeptide(L)'
;VAVNKMDTTKWSEDRFNEIVKETSTFIKKVGYNPKSVAFVPISGWHGDNMLEESANMSWYKGWTKEIKSGVVKGKTLLDAIDAIEPPVRPSDKPLRLPLQDVYKIGGIGTVPVGRVKTGIIKA
;
A
#
# COMPACT_ATOMS: atom_id res chain seq x y z
N VAL A 1 2.32 5.98 -4.55
CA VAL A 1 3.42 6.07 -5.52
C VAL A 1 4.46 7.02 -4.95
N ALA A 2 5.65 6.52 -4.68
CA ALA A 2 6.76 7.37 -4.27
C ALA A 2 7.54 7.79 -5.53
N VAL A 3 7.60 9.10 -5.80
CA VAL A 3 8.40 9.67 -6.89
C VAL A 3 9.79 9.93 -6.33
N ASN A 4 10.69 8.98 -6.55
CA ASN A 4 12.03 8.97 -5.94
C ASN A 4 13.06 9.76 -6.78
N LYS A 5 14.21 10.04 -6.17
CA LYS A 5 15.35 10.77 -6.74
C LYS A 5 15.04 12.22 -7.09
N MET A 6 14.16 12.87 -6.33
CA MET A 6 13.82 14.29 -6.56
C MET A 6 15.04 15.21 -6.51
N ASP A 7 16.07 14.84 -5.73
CA ASP A 7 17.38 15.49 -5.67
C ASP A 7 18.07 15.60 -7.05
N THR A 8 17.99 14.56 -7.88
CA THR A 8 18.56 14.57 -9.24
C THR A 8 17.85 15.55 -10.19
N THR A 9 16.65 15.96 -9.83
CA THR A 9 15.83 16.93 -10.57
C THR A 9 15.77 18.29 -9.86
N LYS A 10 16.66 18.53 -8.90
CA LYS A 10 16.70 19.74 -8.07
C LYS A 10 15.36 20.04 -7.41
N TRP A 11 14.66 18.99 -6.95
CA TRP A 11 13.36 19.08 -6.28
C TRP A 11 12.32 19.89 -7.07
N SER A 12 12.31 19.77 -8.40
CA SER A 12 11.42 20.51 -9.31
C SER A 12 9.95 20.09 -9.18
N GLU A 13 9.08 21.07 -8.92
CA GLU A 13 7.62 20.90 -8.90
C GLU A 13 7.06 20.50 -10.27
N ASP A 14 7.49 21.16 -11.34
CA ASP A 14 7.03 20.89 -12.71
C ASP A 14 7.31 19.45 -13.11
N ARG A 15 8.53 18.96 -12.79
CA ARG A 15 8.92 17.58 -13.10
C ARG A 15 8.10 16.57 -12.30
N PHE A 16 7.81 16.86 -11.03
CA PHE A 16 6.93 16.02 -10.22
C PHE A 16 5.52 15.97 -10.82
N ASN A 17 4.94 17.12 -11.17
CA ASN A 17 3.58 17.21 -11.73
C ASN A 17 3.45 16.48 -13.07
N GLU A 18 4.47 16.55 -13.94
CA GLU A 18 4.56 15.77 -15.17
C GLU A 18 4.54 14.26 -14.88
N ILE A 19 5.39 13.78 -13.97
CA ILE A 19 5.46 12.37 -13.58
C ILE A 19 4.12 11.89 -13.00
N VAL A 20 3.48 12.70 -12.14
CA VAL A 20 2.18 12.38 -11.55
C VAL A 20 1.13 12.21 -12.64
N LYS A 21 1.10 13.09 -13.65
CA LYS A 21 0.15 13.01 -14.77
C LYS A 21 0.33 11.75 -15.60
N GLU A 22 1.56 11.44 -16.00
CA GLU A 22 1.86 10.26 -16.81
C GLU A 22 1.59 8.97 -16.03
N THR A 23 2.05 8.90 -14.79
CA THR A 23 1.88 7.72 -13.92
C THR A 23 0.40 7.51 -13.60
N SER A 24 -0.37 8.56 -13.33
CA SER A 24 -1.82 8.48 -13.12
C SER A 24 -2.53 7.89 -14.33
N THR A 25 -2.10 8.27 -15.54
CA THR A 25 -2.65 7.72 -16.79
C THR A 25 -2.30 6.24 -16.94
N PHE A 26 -1.06 5.86 -16.61
CA PHE A 26 -0.59 4.48 -16.68
C PHE A 26 -1.33 3.57 -15.70
N ILE A 27 -1.38 3.90 -14.41
CA ILE A 27 -2.03 3.06 -13.39
C ILE A 27 -3.54 2.92 -13.62
N LYS A 28 -4.18 3.94 -14.22
CA LYS A 28 -5.58 3.87 -14.63
C LYS A 28 -5.81 2.80 -15.69
N LYS A 29 -4.89 2.64 -16.66
CA LYS A 29 -4.97 1.58 -17.68
C LYS A 29 -4.79 0.18 -17.07
N VAL A 30 -3.99 0.07 -16.01
CA VAL A 30 -3.79 -1.20 -15.27
C VAL A 30 -5.03 -1.57 -14.44
N GLY A 31 -5.88 -0.59 -14.11
CA GLY A 31 -7.13 -0.80 -13.37
C GLY A 31 -7.17 -0.19 -11.96
N TYR A 32 -6.13 0.56 -11.56
CA TYR A 32 -6.15 1.32 -10.31
C TYR A 32 -6.93 2.63 -10.47
N ASN A 33 -7.60 3.09 -9.42
CA ASN A 33 -8.16 4.44 -9.36
C ASN A 33 -7.05 5.44 -8.95
N PRO A 34 -6.62 6.38 -9.81
CA PRO A 34 -5.57 7.33 -9.43
C PRO A 34 -5.92 8.20 -8.23
N LYS A 35 -7.21 8.47 -7.99
CA LYS A 35 -7.66 9.26 -6.83
C LYS A 35 -7.43 8.56 -5.50
N SER A 36 -7.36 7.23 -5.49
CA SER A 36 -7.07 6.46 -4.26
C SER A 36 -5.58 6.26 -4.02
N VAL A 37 -4.72 6.91 -4.81
CA VAL A 37 -3.26 6.73 -4.75
C VAL A 37 -2.62 8.03 -4.30
N ALA A 38 -1.90 7.98 -3.17
CA ALA A 38 -1.04 9.07 -2.74
C ALA A 38 0.21 9.16 -3.63
N PHE A 39 0.55 10.37 -4.09
CA PHE A 39 1.81 10.65 -4.79
C PHE A 39 2.72 11.45 -3.89
N VAL A 40 3.87 10.88 -3.52
CA VAL A 40 4.80 11.48 -2.56
C VAL A 40 6.14 11.73 -3.26
N PRO A 41 6.60 12.98 -3.42
CA PRO A 41 7.94 13.27 -3.90
C PRO A 41 8.93 12.98 -2.78
N ILE A 42 9.92 12.11 -3.01
CA ILE A 42 10.91 11.71 -2.01
C ILE A 42 12.33 11.76 -2.58
N SER A 43 13.31 11.80 -1.67
CA SER A 43 14.66 11.33 -1.94
C SER A 43 15.01 10.24 -0.94
N GLY A 44 15.05 9.00 -1.40
CA GLY A 44 15.44 7.88 -0.52
C GLY A 44 16.89 7.96 -0.05
N TRP A 45 17.75 8.69 -0.76
CA TRP A 45 19.16 8.88 -0.39
C TRP A 45 19.34 9.96 0.68
N HIS A 46 18.63 11.09 0.55
CA HIS A 46 18.72 12.21 1.48
C HIS A 46 17.66 12.16 2.61
N GLY A 47 16.70 11.25 2.53
CA GLY A 47 15.63 11.10 3.53
C GLY A 47 14.45 12.05 3.34
N ASP A 48 14.45 12.88 2.29
CA ASP A 48 13.40 13.88 2.04
C ASP A 48 12.00 13.23 1.93
N ASN A 49 11.03 13.74 2.72
CA ASN A 49 9.64 13.27 2.75
C ASN A 49 9.48 11.76 3.06
N MET A 50 10.50 11.10 3.62
CA MET A 50 10.41 9.69 4.00
C MET A 50 9.65 9.53 5.32
N LEU A 51 10.20 10.10 6.39
CA LEU A 51 9.65 10.09 7.76
C LEU A 51 9.20 11.47 8.20
N GLU A 52 9.90 12.51 7.74
CA GLU A 52 9.67 13.91 8.08
C GLU A 52 9.56 14.75 6.81
N GLU A 53 8.95 15.93 6.93
CA GLU A 53 8.82 16.87 5.81
C GLU A 53 10.18 17.39 5.35
N SER A 54 10.39 17.43 4.04
CA SER A 54 11.59 18.01 3.45
C SER A 54 11.53 19.54 3.41
N ALA A 55 12.62 20.19 3.85
CA ALA A 55 12.80 21.62 3.64
C ALA A 55 13.07 22.00 2.17
N ASN A 56 13.50 21.04 1.33
CA ASN A 56 13.86 21.28 -0.08
C ASN A 56 12.63 21.35 -1.00
N MET A 57 11.45 20.94 -0.52
CA MET A 57 10.20 20.88 -1.31
C MET A 57 9.09 21.71 -0.67
N SER A 58 9.35 23.00 -0.42
CA SER A 58 8.38 23.92 0.20
C SER A 58 7.08 24.14 -0.61
N TRP A 59 7.14 23.87 -1.91
CA TRP A 59 6.00 23.87 -2.82
C TRP A 59 5.03 22.71 -2.54
N TYR A 60 5.53 21.57 -2.09
CA TYR A 60 4.72 20.38 -1.87
C TYR A 60 3.85 20.53 -0.62
N LYS A 61 2.53 20.57 -0.82
CA LYS A 61 1.55 20.76 0.26
C LYS A 61 1.04 19.45 0.88
N GLY A 62 1.60 18.33 0.45
CA GLY A 62 1.16 17.01 0.86
C GLY A 62 0.33 16.29 -0.21
N TRP A 63 0.17 15.00 -0.01
CA TRP A 63 -0.63 14.14 -0.85
C TRP A 63 -2.07 14.08 -0.30
N THR A 64 -3.01 13.77 -1.20
CA THR A 64 -4.40 13.51 -0.85
C THR A 64 -4.81 12.23 -1.57
N LYS A 65 -5.53 11.34 -0.89
CA LYS A 65 -6.13 10.14 -1.49
C LYS A 65 -7.56 9.93 -1.01
N GLU A 66 -8.41 9.43 -1.91
CA GLU A 66 -9.78 9.03 -1.63
C GLU A 66 -9.83 7.52 -1.29
N ILE A 67 -10.33 7.19 -0.11
CA ILE A 67 -10.60 5.83 0.35
C ILE A 67 -12.09 5.68 0.66
N LYS A 68 -12.55 4.45 0.96
CA LYS A 68 -13.98 4.20 1.22
C LYS A 68 -14.49 4.99 2.43
N SER A 69 -13.64 5.20 3.43
CA SER A 69 -13.95 5.96 4.64
C SER A 69 -13.85 7.49 4.48
N GLY A 70 -13.37 8.00 3.33
CA GLY A 70 -13.30 9.43 3.05
C GLY A 70 -11.99 9.87 2.41
N VAL A 71 -11.69 11.17 2.52
CA VAL A 71 -10.45 11.77 2.00
C VAL A 71 -9.39 11.78 3.09
N VAL A 72 -8.24 11.18 2.82
CA VAL A 72 -7.08 11.20 3.71
C VAL A 72 -5.96 12.03 3.11
N LYS A 73 -5.27 12.78 3.95
CA LYS A 73 -4.15 13.64 3.58
C LYS A 73 -2.95 13.31 4.46
N GLY A 74 -1.76 13.56 3.92
CA GLY A 74 -0.51 13.46 4.65
C GLY A 74 0.59 14.10 3.84
N LYS A 75 1.83 14.06 4.34
CA LYS A 75 2.95 14.71 3.67
C LYS A 75 4.07 13.72 3.39
N THR A 76 4.36 12.83 4.32
CA THR A 76 5.49 11.91 4.22
C THR A 76 5.06 10.57 3.59
N LEU A 77 6.06 9.75 3.25
CA LEU A 77 5.83 8.38 2.82
C LEU A 77 5.32 7.52 3.98
N LEU A 78 5.80 7.77 5.21
CA LEU A 78 5.30 7.11 6.41
C LEU A 78 3.80 7.36 6.58
N ASP A 79 3.35 8.63 6.48
CA ASP A 79 1.93 8.97 6.56
C ASP A 79 1.12 8.18 5.52
N ALA A 80 1.68 7.99 4.32
CA ALA A 80 0.99 7.31 3.23
C ALA A 80 0.81 5.81 3.51
N ILE A 81 1.78 5.19 4.19
CA ILE A 81 1.76 3.80 4.65
C ILE A 81 0.79 3.65 5.82
N ASP A 82 0.85 4.53 6.82
CA ASP A 82 -0.04 4.50 7.98
C ASP A 82 -1.50 4.73 7.59
N ALA A 83 -1.74 5.49 6.51
CA ALA A 83 -3.06 5.69 5.94
C ALA A 83 -3.60 4.50 5.13
N ILE A 84 -2.93 3.34 5.08
CA ILE A 84 -3.45 2.15 4.40
C ILE A 84 -4.59 1.55 5.23
N GLU A 85 -5.79 1.46 4.64
CA GLU A 85 -6.92 0.79 5.30
C GLU A 85 -6.60 -0.71 5.51
N PRO A 86 -6.72 -1.23 6.74
CA PRO A 86 -6.56 -2.65 6.99
C PRO A 86 -7.51 -3.46 6.10
N PRO A 87 -7.02 -4.52 5.43
CA PRO A 87 -7.89 -5.34 4.59
C PRO A 87 -8.92 -6.08 5.46
N VAL A 88 -10.16 -6.16 4.97
CA VAL A 88 -11.21 -6.95 5.61
C VAL A 88 -10.84 -8.43 5.55
N ARG A 89 -10.78 -9.09 6.71
CA ARG A 89 -10.53 -10.53 6.78
C ARG A 89 -11.71 -11.28 6.15
N PRO A 90 -11.48 -12.27 5.28
CA PRO A 90 -12.56 -12.98 4.58
C PRO A 90 -13.21 -14.08 5.44
N SER A 91 -13.62 -13.75 6.67
CA SER A 91 -14.29 -14.68 7.60
C SER A 91 -15.65 -15.14 7.10
N ASP A 92 -16.35 -14.27 6.37
CA ASP A 92 -17.73 -14.52 5.94
C ASP A 92 -17.80 -15.32 4.62
N LYS A 93 -16.63 -15.54 3.99
CA LYS A 93 -16.53 -16.35 2.78
C LYS A 93 -16.53 -17.84 3.13
N PRO A 94 -16.88 -18.73 2.18
CA PRO A 94 -16.79 -20.17 2.39
C PRO A 94 -15.39 -20.63 2.85
N LEU A 95 -15.32 -21.65 3.70
CA LEU A 95 -14.06 -22.21 4.18
C LEU A 95 -13.20 -22.69 3.01
N ARG A 96 -11.94 -22.24 2.97
CA ARG A 96 -10.90 -22.75 2.08
C ARG A 96 -9.63 -22.95 2.91
N LEU A 97 -9.23 -24.21 3.08
CA LEU A 97 -8.05 -24.62 3.81
C LEU A 97 -7.20 -25.52 2.90
N PRO A 98 -6.26 -24.94 2.13
CA PRO A 98 -5.28 -25.72 1.40
C PRO A 98 -4.41 -26.52 2.37
N LEU A 99 -4.34 -27.83 2.17
CA LEU A 99 -3.52 -28.72 2.97
C LEU A 99 -2.05 -28.53 2.58
N GLN A 100 -1.21 -28.33 3.59
CA GLN A 100 0.24 -28.30 3.46
C GLN A 100 0.80 -29.69 3.70
N ASP A 101 0.41 -30.29 4.82
CA ASP A 101 0.90 -31.59 5.26
C ASP A 101 -0.25 -32.44 5.81
N VAL A 102 -0.07 -33.76 5.78
CA VAL A 102 -1.01 -34.72 6.34
C VAL A 102 -0.23 -35.72 7.18
N TYR A 103 -0.52 -35.75 8.49
CA TYR A 103 0.10 -36.67 9.43
C TYR A 103 -0.86 -37.80 9.80
N LYS A 104 -0.32 -38.94 10.20
CA LYS A 104 -1.06 -40.02 10.84
C LYS A 104 -0.49 -40.25 12.23
N ILE A 105 -1.25 -39.87 13.26
CA ILE A 105 -0.81 -39.89 14.65
C ILE A 105 -1.51 -41.06 15.37
N GLY A 106 -0.73 -41.97 15.95
CA GLY A 106 -1.26 -43.10 16.72
C GLY A 106 -2.13 -42.63 17.89
N GLY A 107 -3.34 -43.17 18.01
CA GLY A 107 -4.31 -42.77 19.04
C GLY A 107 -5.17 -41.54 18.71
N ILE A 108 -4.85 -40.77 17.65
CA ILE A 108 -5.63 -39.59 17.21
C ILE A 108 -6.26 -39.83 15.82
N GLY A 109 -5.49 -40.37 14.88
CA GLY A 109 -5.90 -40.60 13.49
C GLY A 109 -5.18 -39.69 12.50
N THR A 110 -5.85 -39.36 11.39
CA THR A 110 -5.30 -38.49 10.34
C THR A 110 -5.45 -37.02 10.72
N VAL A 111 -4.35 -36.28 10.68
CA VAL A 111 -4.28 -34.86 11.06
C VAL A 111 -3.78 -34.05 9.85
N PRO A 112 -4.69 -33.41 9.09
CA PRO A 112 -4.32 -32.47 8.04
C PRO A 112 -3.92 -31.12 8.65
N VAL A 113 -2.85 -30.52 8.14
CA VAL A 113 -2.34 -29.20 8.55
C VAL A 113 -2.38 -28.25 7.36
N GLY A 114 -2.83 -27.02 7.57
CA GLY A 114 -2.87 -26.02 6.53
C GLY A 114 -3.31 -24.65 7.05
N ARG A 115 -3.14 -23.62 6.21
CA ARG A 115 -3.53 -22.25 6.54
C ARG A 115 -4.94 -21.97 6.02
N VAL A 116 -5.85 -21.56 6.91
CA VAL A 116 -7.17 -21.03 6.52
C VAL A 116 -6.97 -19.79 5.65
N LYS A 117 -7.42 -19.85 4.39
CA LYS A 117 -7.36 -18.74 3.43
C LYS A 117 -8.63 -17.90 3.47
N THR A 118 -9.79 -18.54 3.63
CA THR A 118 -11.11 -17.90 3.78
C THR A 118 -12.00 -18.73 4.70
N GLY A 119 -13.01 -18.11 5.30
CA GLY A 119 -13.96 -18.77 6.19
C GLY A 119 -13.41 -19.05 7.59
N ILE A 120 -14.17 -19.79 8.37
CA ILE A 120 -13.86 -20.16 9.76
C ILE A 120 -13.91 -21.69 9.87
N ILE A 121 -12.90 -22.29 10.49
CA ILE A 121 -12.94 -23.67 10.97
C ILE A 121 -13.30 -23.62 12.46
N LYS A 122 -14.26 -24.44 12.89
CA LYS A 122 -14.68 -24.55 14.29
C LYS A 122 -14.41 -25.97 14.78
N ALA A 123 -14.15 -26.09 16.08
CA ALA A 123 -14.09 -27.36 16.78
C ALA A 123 -15.50 -27.93 16.98
#